data_AF-A0A1C7LWF7-F1
#
_entry.id   AF-A0A1C7LWF7-F1
#
_cell.length_a   1.000
_cell.length_b   1.000
_cell.length_c   1.000
_cell.angle_alpha   90.00
_cell.angle_beta   90.00
_cell.angle_gamma   90.00
#
_symmetry.space_group_name_H-M   'P 1'
#
loop_
_entity.id
_entity.type
_entity.pdbx_description
1 polymer ?
#
loop_
_entity_poly.entity_id
_entity_poly.type
_entity_poly.pdbx_seq_one_letter_code
_entity_poly.pdbx_strand_id
1 'polypeptide(L)'
;MQTGYAINPARDLGPRLLTAMVGYGKDVFTFRNQYWLWCPVIGPIVGALVGTFLYDLFFFTGSESILNKPDANARARLERAMNQERQRSIVGADAV
;
A
#
# COMPACT_ATOMS: atom_id res chain seq x y z
N MET A 1 16.23 10.08 -16.68
CA MET A 1 17.07 10.24 -15.46
C MET A 1 16.71 9.12 -14.50
N GLN A 2 17.67 8.35 -14.02
CA GLN A 2 17.45 7.39 -12.93
C GLN A 2 17.54 8.11 -11.58
N THR A 3 16.64 7.79 -10.65
CA THR A 3 16.43 8.54 -9.38
C THR A 3 17.02 7.82 -8.16
N GLY A 4 17.70 6.70 -8.36
CA GLY A 4 18.36 5.95 -7.29
C GLY A 4 17.39 5.28 -6.31
N TYR A 5 16.17 4.95 -6.77
CA TYR A 5 15.12 4.31 -5.96
C TYR A 5 14.69 5.13 -4.73
N ALA A 6 14.41 6.41 -4.97
CA ALA A 6 13.99 7.36 -3.95
C ALA A 6 12.49 7.21 -3.61
N ILE A 7 12.05 6.02 -3.22
CA ILE A 7 10.63 5.70 -2.99
C ILE A 7 10.13 5.98 -1.57
N ASN A 8 11.00 6.37 -0.65
CA ASN A 8 10.66 6.57 0.75
C ASN A 8 11.14 7.95 1.21
N PRO A 9 10.21 8.86 1.60
CA PRO A 9 10.56 10.20 2.05
C PRO A 9 11.57 10.23 3.20
N ALA A 10 11.43 9.34 4.20
CA ALA A 10 12.32 9.30 5.36
C ALA A 10 13.75 8.84 4.98
N ARG A 11 13.84 7.91 4.03
CA ARG A 11 15.11 7.36 3.51
C ARG A 11 15.93 8.38 2.73
N ASP A 12 15.30 9.47 2.28
CA ASP A 12 15.93 10.58 1.57
C ASP A 12 16.13 11.80 2.50
N LEU A 13 15.12 12.20 3.27
CA LEU A 13 15.17 13.38 4.13
C LEU A 13 16.20 13.25 5.27
N GLY A 14 16.28 12.08 5.93
CA GLY A 14 17.21 11.88 7.05
C GLY A 14 18.67 12.12 6.67
N PRO A 15 19.20 11.43 5.64
CA PRO A 15 20.54 11.68 5.14
C PRO A 15 20.77 13.12 4.63
N ARG A 16 19.76 13.77 4.05
CA ARG A 16 19.86 15.18 3.62
C ARG A 16 20.02 16.14 4.79
N LEU A 17 19.24 15.96 5.86
CA LEU A 17 19.37 16.78 7.06
C LEU A 17 20.74 16.61 7.69
N LEU A 18 21.22 15.36 7.81
CA LEU A 18 22.57 15.10 8.32
C LEU A 18 23.64 15.79 7.47
N THR A 19 23.60 15.62 6.15
CA THR A 19 24.59 16.23 5.24
C THR A 19 24.55 17.75 5.28
N ALA A 20 23.36 18.35 5.36
CA ALA A 20 23.22 19.79 5.58
C ALA A 20 23.93 20.25 6.87
N MET A 21 23.80 19.49 7.97
CA MET A 21 24.43 19.79 9.25
C MET A 21 25.95 19.61 9.26
N VAL A 22 26.48 18.59 8.56
CA VAL A 22 27.93 18.30 8.53
C VAL A 22 28.71 19.09 7.47
N GLY A 23 28.15 20.21 7.00
CA GLY A 23 28.88 21.19 6.20
C GLY A 23 28.51 21.26 4.72
N TYR A 24 27.59 20.42 4.22
CA TYR A 24 27.09 20.57 2.84
C TYR A 24 26.07 21.72 2.72
N GLY A 25 25.53 22.18 3.84
CA GLY A 25 24.63 23.33 3.89
C GLY A 25 23.33 23.13 3.10
N LYS A 26 22.77 24.23 2.60
CA LYS A 26 21.45 24.25 1.93
C LYS A 26 21.45 23.63 0.53
N ASP A 27 22.60 23.38 -0.06
CA ASP A 27 22.72 22.94 -1.45
C ASP A 27 22.12 21.55 -1.69
N VAL A 28 22.04 20.74 -0.63
CA VAL A 28 21.36 19.44 -0.65
C VAL A 28 19.84 19.56 -0.90
N PHE A 29 19.27 20.75 -0.76
CA PHE A 29 17.86 21.07 -1.02
C PHE A 29 17.65 21.92 -2.28
N THR A 30 18.69 22.50 -2.89
CA THR A 30 18.51 23.37 -4.08
C THR A 30 18.72 22.64 -5.40
N PHE A 31 19.28 21.43 -5.36
CA PHE A 31 19.56 20.63 -6.55
C PHE A 31 18.33 20.47 -7.47
N ARG A 32 18.52 20.81 -8.75
CA ARG A 32 17.56 20.64 -9.86
C ARG A 32 16.14 21.10 -9.50
N ASN A 33 16.01 22.38 -9.12
CA ASN A 33 14.72 23.02 -8.83
C ASN A 33 13.94 22.27 -7.74
N GLN A 34 14.57 22.06 -6.57
CA GLN A 34 13.95 21.42 -5.42
C GLN A 34 13.61 19.94 -5.65
N TYR A 35 14.49 19.20 -6.33
CA TYR A 35 14.29 17.78 -6.63
C TYR A 35 13.97 16.94 -5.40
N TRP A 36 14.57 17.26 -4.24
CA TRP A 36 14.33 16.61 -2.95
C TRP A 36 12.86 16.64 -2.50
N LEU A 37 12.07 17.58 -2.99
CA LEU A 37 10.65 17.67 -2.69
C LEU A 37 9.82 16.89 -3.70
N TRP A 38 10.06 17.12 -4.99
CA TRP A 38 9.22 16.56 -6.05
C TRP A 38 9.35 15.05 -6.15
N CYS A 39 10.57 14.54 -6.15
CA CYS A 39 10.81 13.15 -6.52
C CYS A 39 10.81 12.18 -5.33
N PRO A 40 11.49 12.45 -4.20
CA PRO A 40 11.50 11.56 -3.05
C PRO A 40 10.37 11.77 -2.04
N VAL A 41 9.67 12.91 -2.07
CA VAL A 41 8.59 13.20 -1.11
C VAL A 41 7.23 13.11 -1.80
N ILE A 42 6.95 14.01 -2.75
CA ILE A 42 5.63 14.07 -3.39
C ILE A 42 5.38 12.82 -4.25
N GLY A 43 6.36 12.42 -5.06
CA GLY A 43 6.26 11.23 -5.92
C GLY A 43 5.81 9.97 -5.18
N PRO A 44 6.49 9.56 -4.10
CA PRO A 44 6.11 8.39 -3.31
C PRO A 44 4.76 8.48 -2.64
N ILE A 45 4.39 9.65 -2.10
CA ILE A 45 3.09 9.81 -1.44
C ILE A 45 1.97 9.63 -2.47
N VAL A 46 2.05 10.33 -3.60
CA VAL A 46 1.06 10.21 -4.68
C VAL A 46 1.06 8.79 -5.26
N GLY A 47 2.25 8.23 -5.51
CA GLY A 47 2.41 6.87 -6.03
C GLY A 47 1.85 5.81 -5.10
N ALA A 48 2.02 5.95 -3.78
CA ALA A 48 1.46 5.02 -2.79
C ALA A 48 -0.07 5.11 -2.75
N LEU A 49 -0.64 6.32 -2.81
CA LEU A 49 -2.09 6.51 -2.86
C LEU A 49 -2.69 5.89 -4.13
N VAL A 50 -2.11 6.19 -5.30
CA VAL A 50 -2.56 5.64 -6.58
C VAL A 50 -2.35 4.13 -6.63
N GLY A 51 -1.20 3.63 -6.19
CA GLY A 51 -0.89 2.20 -6.15
C GLY A 51 -1.85 1.42 -5.26
N THR A 52 -2.15 1.95 -4.07
CA THR A 52 -3.11 1.35 -3.14
C THR A 52 -4.51 1.36 -3.74
N PHE A 53 -4.92 2.46 -4.36
CA PHE A 53 -6.20 2.57 -5.05
C PHE A 53 -6.34 1.53 -6.17
N LEU A 54 -5.31 1.36 -7.00
CA LEU A 54 -5.32 0.36 -8.07
C LEU A 54 -5.32 -1.07 -7.52
N TYR A 55 -4.59 -1.32 -6.44
CA TYR A 55 -4.61 -2.62 -5.76
C TYR A 55 -6.01 -2.94 -5.21
N ASP A 56 -6.66 -1.96 -4.58
CA ASP A 56 -8.02 -2.09 -4.08
C ASP A 56 -9.03 -2.38 -5.21
N LEU A 57 -8.87 -1.68 -6.33
CA LEU A 57 -9.76 -1.80 -7.49
C LEU A 57 -9.67 -3.16 -8.19
N PHE A 58 -8.46 -3.70 -8.36
CA PHE A 58 -8.25 -4.88 -9.22
C PHE A 58 -8.07 -6.20 -8.47
N PHE A 59 -7.59 -6.18 -7.22
CA PHE A 59 -7.12 -7.40 -6.56
C PHE A 59 -7.69 -7.59 -5.16
N PHE A 60 -7.87 -6.53 -4.37
CA PHE A 60 -8.28 -6.67 -2.99
C PHE A 60 -9.78 -6.95 -2.86
N THR A 61 -10.18 -8.06 -2.23
CA THR A 61 -11.60 -8.42 -2.00
C THR A 61 -11.95 -8.46 -0.51
N GLY A 62 -11.19 -7.76 0.33
CA GLY A 62 -11.46 -7.68 1.77
C GLY A 62 -12.74 -6.91 2.08
N SER A 63 -13.31 -7.10 3.27
CA SER A 63 -14.46 -6.33 3.77
C SER A 63 -14.19 -4.82 3.81
N GLU A 64 -12.92 -4.46 4.02
CA GLU A 64 -12.42 -3.09 4.09
C GLU A 64 -12.13 -2.48 2.72
N SER A 65 -12.30 -3.23 1.62
CA SER A 65 -12.12 -2.71 0.26
C SER A 65 -13.06 -1.54 0.07
N ILE A 66 -12.63 -0.43 -0.52
CA ILE A 66 -13.52 0.72 -0.75
C ILE A 66 -14.30 0.49 -2.05
N LEU A 67 -13.64 -0.05 -3.07
CA LEU A 67 -14.17 -0.14 -4.43
C LEU A 67 -14.67 -1.54 -4.80
N ASN A 68 -13.96 -2.59 -4.38
CA ASN A 68 -14.21 -3.97 -4.79
C ASN A 68 -14.99 -4.76 -3.72
N LYS A 69 -15.88 -4.08 -2.97
CA LYS A 69 -16.75 -4.77 -1.99
C LYS A 69 -17.65 -5.75 -2.74
N PRO A 70 -17.64 -7.05 -2.38
CA PRO A 70 -18.55 -8.02 -2.98
C PRO A 70 -20.00 -7.62 -2.67
N ASP A 71 -20.88 -7.72 -3.68
CA ASP A 71 -22.32 -7.49 -3.54
C ASP A 71 -22.87 -8.25 -2.32
N ALA A 72 -23.87 -7.68 -1.65
CA ALA A 72 -24.53 -8.29 -0.49
C ALA A 72 -24.98 -9.72 -0.79
N ASN A 73 -25.42 -9.99 -2.02
CA ASN A 73 -25.78 -11.33 -2.48
C ASN A 73 -24.56 -12.26 -2.61
N ALA A 74 -23.43 -11.78 -3.11
CA ALA A 74 -22.20 -12.56 -3.20
C ALA A 74 -21.67 -12.93 -1.80
N ARG A 75 -21.73 -12.00 -0.85
CA ARG A 75 -21.42 -12.25 0.57
C ARG A 75 -22.32 -13.31 1.17
N ALA A 76 -23.63 -13.19 0.98
CA ALA A 76 -24.59 -14.18 1.47
C ALA A 76 -24.35 -15.58 0.88
N ARG A 77 -23.91 -15.68 -0.38
CA ARG A 77 -23.54 -16.96 -1.02
C ARG A 77 -22.29 -17.56 -0.40
N LEU A 78 -21.27 -16.75 -0.14
CA LEU A 78 -20.04 -17.19 0.54
C LEU A 78 -20.33 -17.64 1.98
N GLU A 79 -21.09 -16.88 2.77
CA GLU A 79 -21.46 -17.24 4.13
C GLU A 79 -22.27 -18.56 4.18
N ARG A 80 -23.20 -18.75 3.23
CA ARG A 80 -23.94 -20.01 3.09
C ARG A 80 -23.03 -21.19 2.75
N ALA A 81 -22.10 -21.00 1.82
CA ALA A 81 -21.13 -22.03 1.44
C ALA A 81 -20.24 -22.42 2.63
N MET A 82 -19.71 -21.44 3.36
CA MET A 82 -18.90 -21.67 4.57
C MET A 82 -19.68 -22.39 5.67
N ASN A 83 -20.95 -22.02 5.91
CA ASN A 83 -21.79 -22.71 6.89
C ASN A 83 -22.08 -24.16 6.51
N GLN A 84 -22.27 -24.45 5.21
CA GLN A 84 -22.45 -25.82 4.72
C GLN A 84 -21.18 -26.65 4.90
N GLU A 85 -19.99 -26.11 4.62
CA GLU A 85 -18.72 -26.79 4.87
C GLU A 85 -18.50 -27.07 6.36
N ARG A 86 -18.78 -26.09 7.21
CA ARG A 86 -18.69 -26.23 8.67
C ARG A 86 -19.63 -27.32 9.20
N GLN A 87 -20.84 -27.42 8.66
CA GLN A 87 -21.77 -28.49 9.02
C GLN A 87 -21.29 -29.85 8.52
N ARG A 88 -20.76 -29.94 7.30
CA ARG A 88 -20.18 -31.18 6.78
C ARG A 88 -18.99 -31.67 7.59
N SER A 89 -18.10 -30.79 8.04
CA SER A 89 -16.94 -31.20 8.85
C SER A 89 -17.34 -31.77 10.20
N ILE A 90 -18.44 -31.27 10.79
CA ILE A 90 -18.98 -31.80 12.05
C ILE A 90 -19.57 -33.19 11.81
N VAL A 91 -20.42 -33.34 10.78
CA VAL A 91 -21.06 -34.62 10.47
C VAL A 91 -20.05 -35.69 10.01
N GLY A 92 -18.95 -35.29 9.37
CA GLY A 92 -17.88 -36.20 8.95
C GLY A 92 -16.94 -36.64 10.09
N ALA A 93 -16.85 -35.87 11.19
CA ALA A 93 -16.07 -36.25 12.37
C ALA A 93 -16.77 -37.34 13.20
N ASP A 94 -18.10 -37.45 13.10
CA ASP A 94 -18.91 -38.47 13.76
C ASP A 94 -19.01 -39.78 12.95
N ALA A 95 -18.38 -39.85 11.76
CA ALA A 95 -18.44 -40.98 10.84
C ALA A 95 -17.17 -41.86 10.82
N VAL A 96 -16.25 -41.66 11.78
CA VAL A 96 -15.05 -42.47 12.05
C VAL A 96 -15.14 -43.09 13.43
#